data_AF-A0A7Y0Q455-F1
#
_entry.id   AF-A0A7Y0Q455-F1
#
_cell.length_a   1.000
_cell.length_b   1.000
_cell.length_c   1.000
_cell.angle_alpha   90.00
_cell.angle_beta   90.00
_cell.angle_gamma   90.00
#
_symmetry.space_group_name_H-M   'P 1'
#
loop_
_entity.id
_entity.type
_entity.pdbx_description
1 polymer ?
#
loop_
_entity_poly.entity_id
_entity_poly.type
_entity_poly.pdbx_seq_one_letter_code
_entity_poly.pdbx_strand_id
1 'polypeptide(L)'
;MYSPSGVGTESLSRIMAEDLKPFRISVNILLPGGATRTTMILERVSQMVQAGLLVPAITGPPMVFLASNQAYGFTGEQIEATYFDAWCREHGIDR
;
A
#
# COMPACT_ATOMS: atom_id res chain seq x y z
N MET A 1 3.76 16.77 3.02
CA MET A 1 3.61 15.96 4.24
C MET A 1 2.14 15.58 4.38
N TYR A 2 1.82 14.30 4.39
CA TYR A 2 0.49 13.81 4.80
C TYR A 2 0.51 13.83 6.33
N SER A 3 0.15 15.01 6.86
CA SER A 3 0.10 15.44 8.26
C SER A 3 -0.85 14.54 9.10
N PRO A 4 -1.19 14.83 10.37
CA PRO A 4 -1.84 13.92 11.36
C PRO A 4 -2.87 12.88 10.89
N SER A 5 -3.60 13.14 9.81
CA SER A 5 -4.42 12.16 9.10
C SER A 5 -3.67 10.88 8.72
N GLY A 6 -2.40 10.94 8.32
CA GLY A 6 -1.60 9.76 7.96
C GLY A 6 -1.36 8.83 9.14
N VAL A 7 -0.88 9.38 10.25
CA VAL A 7 -0.68 8.62 11.50
C VAL A 7 -2.01 8.16 12.12
N GLY A 8 -3.09 8.92 11.90
CA GLY A 8 -4.45 8.51 12.26
C GLY A 8 -4.92 7.30 11.46
N THR A 9 -4.72 7.28 10.14
CA THR A 9 -5.00 6.12 9.30
C THR A 9 -4.17 4.91 9.69
N GLU A 10 -2.89 5.09 10.02
CA GLU A 10 -2.04 3.99 10.52
C GLU A 10 -2.58 3.39 11.82
N SER A 11 -2.88 4.25 12.79
CA SER A 11 -3.40 3.84 14.10
C SER A 11 -4.75 3.14 13.96
N LEU A 12 -5.65 3.68 13.14
CA LEU A 12 -6.95 3.09 12.84
C LEU A 12 -6.79 1.71 12.19
N SER A 13 -5.89 1.58 11.20
CA SER A 13 -5.64 0.30 10.53
C SER A 13 -5.17 -0.76 11.51
N ARG A 14 -4.33 -0.42 12.49
CA ARG A 14 -3.87 -1.37 13.51
C ARG A 14 -5.01 -1.82 14.43
N ILE A 15 -5.88 -0.91 14.85
CA ILE A 15 -7.07 -1.23 15.66
C ILE A 15 -7.99 -2.17 14.86
N MET A 16 -8.32 -1.80 13.62
CA MET A 16 -9.15 -2.62 12.75
C MET A 16 -8.53 -4.00 12.50
N ALA A 17 -7.21 -4.07 12.30
CA ALA A 17 -6.51 -5.33 12.09
C ALA A 17 -6.59 -6.28 13.29
N GLU A 18 -6.74 -5.76 14.52
CA GLU A 18 -6.94 -6.56 15.74
C GLU A 18 -8.41 -6.93 15.94
N ASP A 19 -9.30 -5.94 15.89
CA ASP A 19 -10.74 -6.10 16.12
C ASP A 19 -11.37 -7.06 15.12
N LEU A 20 -10.81 -7.14 13.91
CA LEU A 20 -11.33 -7.96 12.82
C LEU A 20 -10.71 -9.36 12.70
N LYS A 21 -9.67 -9.68 13.49
CA LYS A 21 -9.05 -11.04 13.50
C LYS A 21 -10.06 -12.15 13.78
N PRO A 22 -10.99 -12.03 14.75
CA PRO A 22 -11.96 -13.09 15.04
C PRO A 22 -12.87 -13.40 13.85
N PHE A 23 -13.10 -12.42 12.96
CA PHE A 23 -13.91 -12.55 11.75
C PHE A 23 -13.11 -13.00 10.52
N ARG A 24 -11.80 -13.23 10.67
CA ARG A 24 -10.88 -13.58 9.58
C ARG A 24 -10.86 -12.55 8.45
N ILE A 25 -11.04 -11.28 8.80
CA ILE A 25 -10.91 -10.16 7.86
C ILE A 25 -9.52 -9.53 8.08
N SER A 26 -8.73 -9.46 7.02
CA SER A 26 -7.40 -8.86 7.02
C SER A 26 -7.47 -7.37 6.68
N VAL A 27 -6.69 -6.55 7.40
CA VAL A 27 -6.58 -5.11 7.14
C VAL A 27 -5.11 -4.74 6.98
N ASN A 28 -4.73 -4.20 5.83
CA ASN A 28 -3.35 -3.83 5.49
C ASN A 28 -3.31 -2.44 4.85
N ILE A 29 -2.18 -1.76 4.96
CA ILE A 29 -1.93 -0.47 4.31
C ILE A 29 -1.08 -0.71 3.06
N LEU A 30 -1.55 -0.20 1.92
CA LEU A 30 -0.79 -0.21 0.67
C LEU A 30 -0.47 1.22 0.24
N LEU A 31 0.82 1.52 0.13
CA LEU A 31 1.34 2.80 -0.33
C LEU A 31 2.03 2.61 -1.68
N PRO A 32 1.98 3.59 -2.60
CA PRO A 32 2.76 3.51 -3.83
C PRO A 32 4.27 3.49 -3.60
N GLY A 33 4.77 4.03 -2.48
CA GLY A 33 6.22 4.21 -2.22
C GLY A 33 6.81 5.46 -2.91
N GLY A 34 5.97 6.40 -3.35
CA GLY A 34 6.40 7.64 -4.00
C GLY A 34 5.24 8.44 -4.58
N ALA A 35 5.54 9.65 -5.07
CA ALA A 35 4.54 10.51 -5.72
C ALA A 35 4.04 9.85 -7.01
N THR A 36 2.72 9.73 -7.16
CA THR A 36 2.07 8.97 -8.23
C THR A 36 1.40 9.91 -9.24
N ARG A 37 1.36 9.55 -10.53
CA ARG A 37 0.73 10.32 -11.62
C ARG A 37 -0.80 10.27 -11.57
N THR A 38 -1.40 10.75 -10.49
CA THR A 38 -2.85 10.92 -10.38
C THR A 38 -3.27 12.26 -10.95
N THR A 39 -4.53 12.36 -11.41
CA THR A 39 -5.10 13.63 -11.90
C THR A 39 -4.92 14.78 -10.91
N MET A 40 -5.08 14.52 -9.60
CA MET A 40 -4.82 15.49 -8.53
C MET A 40 -3.39 16.07 -8.52
N ILE A 41 -2.38 15.27 -8.88
CA ILE A 41 -0.98 15.71 -8.85
C ILE A 41 -0.61 16.43 -10.15
N LEU A 42 -1.15 15.98 -11.29
CA LEU A 42 -0.83 16.53 -12.62
C LEU A 42 -1.21 18.01 -12.76
N GLU A 43 -2.27 18.46 -12.08
CA GLU A 43 -2.68 19.88 -12.04
C GLU A 43 -1.77 20.76 -11.17
N ARG A 44 -0.92 20.17 -10.34
CA ARG A 44 -0.14 20.86 -9.29
C ARG A 44 1.37 20.87 -9.54
N VAL A 45 1.86 20.14 -10.54
CA VAL A 45 3.30 19.99 -10.77
C VAL A 45 3.69 20.21 -12.23
N SER A 46 4.86 20.80 -12.45
CA SER A 46 5.40 21.07 -13.79
C SER A 46 5.69 19.78 -14.57
N GLN A 47 5.69 19.86 -15.91
CA GLN A 47 5.96 18.70 -16.78
C GLN A 47 7.29 17.98 -16.46
N MET A 48 8.31 18.73 -16.04
CA MET A 48 9.61 18.17 -15.63
C MET A 48 9.49 17.30 -14.36
N VAL A 49 8.61 17.67 -13.42
CA VAL A 49 8.32 16.87 -12.21
C VAL A 49 7.44 15.67 -12.55
N GLN A 50 6.55 15.79 -13.53
CA GLN A 50 5.67 14.69 -13.96
C GLN A 50 6.43 13.46 -14.49
N ALA A 51 7.61 13.68 -15.07
CA ALA A 51 8.46 12.60 -15.59
C ALA A 51 9.00 11.66 -14.50
N GLY A 52 9.17 12.15 -13.26
CA GLY A 52 9.66 11.36 -12.12
C GLY A 52 8.55 10.72 -11.27
N LEU A 53 7.28 10.89 -11.63
CA LEU A 53 6.17 10.35 -10.87
C LEU A 53 5.90 8.89 -11.23
N LEU A 54 5.57 8.09 -10.21
CA LEU A 54 5.18 6.68 -10.35
C LEU A 54 3.91 6.53 -11.18
N VAL A 55 3.84 5.46 -11.97
CA VAL A 55 2.61 5.09 -12.69
C VAL A 55 1.62 4.50 -11.68
N PRO A 56 0.35 4.95 -11.64
CA PRO A 56 -0.64 4.46 -10.66
C PRO A 56 -0.82 2.95 -10.64
N ALA A 57 -0.60 2.29 -11.77
CA ALA A 57 -0.70 0.84 -11.91
C ALA A 57 0.29 0.05 -11.02
N ILE A 58 1.31 0.69 -10.44
CA ILE A 58 2.29 0.03 -9.57
C ILE A 58 1.64 -0.64 -8.35
N THR A 59 0.52 -0.12 -7.84
CA THR A 59 -0.21 -0.72 -6.71
C THR A 59 -1.06 -1.92 -7.11
N GLY A 60 -1.24 -2.19 -8.40
CA GLY A 60 -2.07 -3.29 -8.90
C GLY A 60 -1.62 -4.67 -8.41
N PRO A 61 -0.36 -5.08 -8.67
CA PRO A 61 0.15 -6.38 -8.22
C PRO A 61 0.04 -6.64 -6.70
N PRO A 62 0.43 -5.71 -5.79
CA PRO A 62 0.22 -5.90 -4.36
C PRO A 62 -1.25 -5.89 -3.95
N MET A 63 -2.11 -5.13 -4.62
CA MET A 63 -3.54 -5.14 -4.34
C MET A 63 -4.18 -6.50 -4.69
N VAL A 64 -3.83 -7.08 -5.84
CA VAL A 64 -4.31 -8.41 -6.25
C VAL A 64 -3.81 -9.49 -5.30
N PHE A 65 -2.55 -9.40 -4.84
CA PHE A 65 -2.02 -10.31 -3.83
C PHE A 65 -2.82 -10.27 -2.52
N LEU A 66 -2.99 -9.09 -1.96
CA LEU A 66 -3.68 -8.90 -0.67
C LEU A 66 -5.14 -9.36 -0.72
N ALA A 67 -5.76 -9.32 -1.90
CA ALA A 67 -7.12 -9.84 -2.12
C ALA A 67 -7.17 -11.35 -2.41
N SER A 68 -6.03 -12.04 -2.48
CA SER A 68 -5.94 -13.47 -2.80
C SER A 68 -5.76 -14.35 -1.56
N ASN A 69 -6.02 -15.64 -1.71
CA ASN A 69 -5.75 -16.63 -0.65
C ASN A 69 -4.26 -16.76 -0.31
N GLN A 70 -3.35 -16.32 -1.19
CA GLN A 70 -1.90 -16.32 -0.90
C GLN A 70 -1.54 -15.35 0.22
N ALA A 71 -2.35 -14.31 0.44
CA ALA A 71 -2.18 -13.36 1.53
C ALA A 71 -2.86 -13.80 2.82
N TYR A 72 -3.38 -15.04 2.90
CA TYR A 72 -4.02 -15.53 4.13
C TYR A 72 -3.04 -15.50 5.31
N GLY A 73 -3.46 -14.88 6.41
CA GLY A 73 -2.64 -14.70 7.59
C GLY A 73 -1.87 -13.38 7.66
N PHE A 74 -1.78 -12.63 6.54
CA PHE A 74 -1.20 -11.29 6.54
C PHE A 74 -2.26 -10.24 6.91
N THR A 75 -2.10 -9.61 8.06
CA THR A 75 -2.95 -8.52 8.55
C THR A 75 -2.12 -7.58 9.41
N GLY A 76 -2.42 -6.28 9.36
CA GLY A 76 -1.67 -5.23 10.04
C GLY A 76 -0.38 -4.82 9.32
N GLU A 77 -0.17 -5.27 8.09
CA GLU A 77 1.04 -4.98 7.31
C GLU A 77 0.98 -3.60 6.66
N GLN A 78 2.15 -3.01 6.45
CA GLN A 78 2.33 -1.80 5.65
C GLN A 78 3.26 -2.11 4.48
N ILE A 79 2.72 -2.05 3.27
CA ILE A 79 3.41 -2.47 2.04
C ILE A 79 3.61 -1.26 1.15
N GLU A 80 4.84 -1.06 0.69
CA GLU A 80 5.16 -0.11 -0.37
C GLU A 80 5.25 -0.83 -1.72
N ALA A 81 4.46 -0.39 -2.70
CA ALA A 81 4.36 -1.03 -4.00
C ALA A 81 5.71 -1.08 -4.75
N THR A 82 6.54 -0.02 -4.63
CA THR A 82 7.89 0.01 -5.20
C THR A 82 8.82 -1.07 -4.62
N TYR A 83 8.59 -1.52 -3.38
CA TYR A 83 9.42 -2.51 -2.68
C TYR A 83 8.72 -3.87 -2.52
N PHE A 84 7.63 -4.08 -3.24
CA PHE A 84 6.76 -5.22 -2.99
C PHE A 84 7.45 -6.56 -3.26
N ASP A 85 8.27 -6.66 -4.31
CA ASP A 85 9.03 -7.88 -4.59
C ASP A 85 10.05 -8.20 -3.49
N ALA A 86 10.64 -7.17 -2.88
CA ALA A 86 11.54 -7.34 -1.73
C ALA A 86 10.77 -7.82 -0.51
N TRP A 87 9.63 -7.20 -0.22
CA TRP A 87 8.73 -7.62 0.85
C TRP A 87 8.29 -9.08 0.69
N CYS A 88 7.94 -9.52 -0.52
CA CYS A 88 7.57 -10.91 -0.78
C CYS A 88 8.71 -11.89 -0.46
N ARG A 89 9.96 -11.56 -0.84
CA ARG A 89 11.14 -12.39 -0.52
C ARG A 89 11.40 -12.48 0.98
N GLU A 90 11.26 -11.38 1.71
CA GLU A 90 11.42 -11.34 3.16
C GLU A 90 10.40 -12.22 3.89
N HIS A 91 9.20 -12.36 3.32
CA HIS A 91 8.12 -13.17 3.87
C HIS A 91 8.03 -14.58 3.27
N GLY A 92 9.02 -14.99 2.47
CA GLY A 92 9.09 -16.34 1.88
C GLY A 92 7.98 -16.63 0.86
N ILE A 93 7.42 -15.60 0.22
CA ILE A 93 6.38 -15.73 -0.78
C ILE A 93 7.04 -15.90 -2.15
N ASP A 94 6.86 -17.07 -2.76
CA ASP A 94 7.39 -17.38 -4.08
C ASP A 94 6.45 -16.80 -5.17
N ARG A 95 7.00 -15.95 -6.05
CA ARG A 95 6.26 -15.17 -7.07
C ARG A 95 7.01 -15.07 -8.38
#